data_AF-A0AAV5TST8-F1
#
_entry.id   AF-A0AAV5TST8-F1
#
_cell.length_a   1.000
_cell.length_b   1.000
_cell.length_c   1.000
_cell.angle_alpha   90.00
_cell.angle_beta   90.00
_cell.angle_gamma   90.00
#
_symmetry.space_group_name_H-M   'P 1'
#
loop_
_entity.id
_entity.type
_entity.pdbx_description
1 polymer ?
#
loop_
_entity_poly.entity_id
_entity_poly.type
_entity_poly.pdbx_seq_one_letter_code
_entity_poly.pdbx_strand_id
1 'polypeptide(L)'
;SPGHVDFSSEVTAALRVTDGALVVVDCVSGVCVQTETVLRQAIAERIKPILFMNKMDRALLELQLGQEELFQTFRRIIENINVIIATYGD
;
A
#
# COMPACT_ATOMS: atom_id res chain seq x y z
N SER A 1 11.66 5.37 -0.55
CA SER A 1 11.48 6.83 -0.49
C SER A 1 10.79 7.21 0.80
N PRO A 2 10.90 8.46 1.29
CA PRO A 2 10.23 8.89 2.50
C PRO A 2 8.71 8.81 2.33
N GLY A 3 8.05 8.16 3.28
CA GLY A 3 6.59 8.01 3.30
C GLY A 3 5.91 9.20 3.94
N HIS A 4 6.29 10.45 3.61
CA HIS A 4 5.55 11.66 4.04
C HIS A 4 5.14 12.49 2.82
N VAL A 5 3.96 13.12 2.86
CA VAL A 5 3.38 13.89 1.75
C VAL A 5 4.29 15.01 1.26
N ASP A 6 5.12 15.56 2.14
CA ASP A 6 6.09 16.61 1.84
C ASP A 6 7.21 16.17 0.87
N PHE A 7 7.39 14.87 0.62
CA PHE A 7 8.42 14.33 -0.28
C PHE A 7 7.87 13.82 -1.61
N SER A 8 6.71 14.31 -2.04
CA SER A 8 6.05 13.88 -3.29
C SER A 8 6.91 14.04 -4.55
N SER A 9 7.78 15.06 -4.61
CA SER A 9 8.71 15.28 -5.72
C SER A 9 9.80 14.20 -5.78
N GLU A 10 10.34 13.80 -4.62
CA GLU A 10 11.34 12.73 -4.51
C GLU A 10 10.74 11.36 -4.82
N VAL A 11 9.49 11.11 -4.39
CA VAL A 11 8.74 9.89 -4.74
C VAL A 11 8.57 9.80 -6.25
N THR A 12 8.14 10.88 -6.91
CA THR A 12 7.96 10.91 -8.37
C THR A 12 9.29 10.72 -9.11
N ALA A 13 10.36 11.37 -8.65
CA ALA A 13 11.69 11.21 -9.23
C ALA A 13 12.21 9.77 -9.09
N ALA A 14 12.03 9.15 -7.92
CA ALA A 14 12.42 7.77 -7.68
C ALA A 14 11.62 6.80 -8.57
N LEU A 15 10.31 7.00 -8.68
CA LEU A 15 9.43 6.17 -9.52
C LEU A 15 9.91 6.17 -10.98
N ARG A 16 10.26 7.34 -11.55
CA ARG A 16 10.74 7.44 -12.94
C ARG A 16 12.04 6.69 -13.24
N VAL A 17 12.84 6.37 -12.23
CA VAL A 17 14.12 5.68 -12.38
C VAL A 17 13.99 4.18 -12.07
N THR A 18 12.84 3.74 -11.54
CA THR A 18 12.60 2.37 -11.12
C THR A 18 11.59 1.66 -12.02
N ASP A 19 11.83 0.38 -12.30
CA ASP A 19 10.91 -0.46 -13.08
C ASP A 19 9.74 -1.03 -12.24
N GLY A 20 9.78 -0.84 -10.91
CA GLY A 20 8.86 -1.47 -9.98
C GLY A 20 8.75 -0.70 -8.67
N ALA A 21 7.59 -0.79 -8.01
CA ALA A 21 7.34 -0.16 -6.73
C ALA A 21 6.84 -1.19 -5.70
N LEU A 22 7.50 -1.26 -4.54
CA LEU A 22 7.00 -2.06 -3.40
C LEU A 22 6.14 -1.16 -2.50
N VAL A 23 4.85 -1.43 -2.45
CA VAL A 23 3.88 -0.69 -1.63
C VAL A 23 3.73 -1.40 -0.29
N VAL A 24 4.25 -0.80 0.76
CA VAL A 24 4.19 -1.34 2.13
C VAL A 24 2.95 -0.78 2.85
N VAL A 25 2.10 -1.68 3.34
CA VAL A 25 0.87 -1.34 4.06
C VAL A 25 0.90 -1.98 5.44
N ASP A 26 0.59 -1.20 6.48
CA ASP A 26 0.45 -1.69 7.84
C ASP A 26 -0.85 -2.50 7.97
N CYS A 27 -0.76 -3.75 8.40
CA CYS A 27 -1.91 -4.63 8.58
C CYS A 27 -2.93 -4.11 9.60
N VAL A 28 -2.49 -3.33 10.59
CA VAL A 28 -3.35 -2.80 11.65
C VAL A 28 -4.02 -1.49 11.20
N SER A 29 -3.27 -0.60 10.55
CA SER A 29 -3.80 0.69 10.09
C SER A 29 -4.51 0.61 8.74
N GLY A 30 -4.21 -0.41 7.94
CA GLY A 30 -4.77 -0.61 6.60
C GLY A 30 -4.29 0.43 5.59
N VAL A 31 -5.11 0.64 4.55
CA VAL A 31 -4.82 1.59 3.47
C VAL A 31 -5.17 3.00 3.94
N CYS A 32 -4.17 3.88 4.00
CA CYS A 32 -4.35 5.29 4.34
C CYS A 32 -4.40 6.16 3.06
N VAL A 33 -4.91 7.39 3.18
CA VAL A 33 -4.98 8.38 2.09
C VAL A 33 -3.63 8.57 1.39
N GLN A 34 -2.56 8.50 2.15
CA GLN A 34 -1.21 8.62 1.61
C GLN A 34 -0.79 7.42 0.76
N THR A 35 -1.12 6.20 1.19
CA THR A 35 -0.88 4.98 0.43
C THR A 35 -1.57 5.05 -0.92
N GLU A 36 -2.81 5.54 -0.96
CA GLU A 36 -3.55 5.79 -2.20
C GLU A 36 -2.85 6.82 -3.09
N THR A 37 -2.40 7.94 -2.51
CA THR A 37 -1.70 9.00 -3.26
C THR A 37 -0.44 8.47 -3.96
N VAL A 38 0.36 7.66 -3.25
CA VAL A 38 1.59 7.05 -3.80
C VAL A 38 1.27 6.00 -4.85
N LEU A 39 0.25 5.16 -4.64
CA LEU A 39 -0.22 4.18 -5.62
C LEU A 39 -0.66 4.86 -6.92
N ARG A 40 -1.44 5.94 -6.82
CA ARG A 40 -1.88 6.71 -7.97
C ARG A 40 -0.69 7.28 -8.76
N GLN A 41 0.32 7.80 -8.07
CA GLN A 41 1.54 8.29 -8.71
C GLN A 41 2.31 7.17 -9.41
N ALA A 42 2.45 6.00 -8.78
CA ALA A 42 3.13 4.85 -9.38
C ALA A 42 2.41 4.34 -10.65
N ILE A 43 1.08 4.26 -10.61
CA ILE A 43 0.27 3.84 -11.76
C ILE A 43 0.38 4.86 -12.90
N ALA A 44 0.34 6.17 -12.60
CA ALA A 44 0.49 7.22 -13.60
C ALA A 44 1.85 7.17 -14.33
N GLU A 45 2.91 6.75 -13.63
CA GLU A 45 4.25 6.51 -14.21
C GLU A 45 4.38 5.10 -14.82
N ARG A 46 3.27 4.35 -14.99
CA ARG A 46 3.18 2.99 -15.56
C ARG A 46 4.01 1.93 -14.84
N ILE A 47 4.22 2.10 -13.54
CA ILE A 47 4.98 1.16 -12.71
C ILE A 47 4.02 0.14 -12.14
N LYS A 48 4.41 -1.14 -12.17
CA LYS A 48 3.63 -2.22 -11.57
C LYS A 48 3.90 -2.27 -10.05
N PRO A 49 2.91 -1.97 -9.19
CA PRO A 49 3.10 -2.04 -7.75
C PRO A 49 3.03 -3.50 -7.25
N ILE A 50 3.83 -3.82 -6.23
CA ILE A 50 3.77 -5.07 -5.46
C ILE A 50 3.33 -4.71 -4.05
N LEU A 51 2.25 -5.31 -3.56
CA LEU A 51 1.76 -5.10 -2.20
C LEU A 51 2.58 -5.92 -1.19
N PHE A 52 3.02 -5.28 -0.12
CA PHE A 52 3.65 -5.91 1.04
C PHE A 52 2.89 -5.54 2.33
N MET A 53 2.31 -6.55 2.98
CA MET A 53 1.61 -6.42 4.25
C MET A 53 2.60 -6.49 5.42
N ASN A 54 2.70 -5.42 6.20
CA ASN A 54 3.68 -5.24 7.28
C ASN A 54 3.01 -5.18 8.67
N LYS A 55 3.79 -5.44 9.72
CA LYS A 55 3.34 -5.44 11.13
C LYS A 55 2.25 -6.46 11.46
N MET A 56 2.27 -7.62 10.80
CA MET A 56 1.37 -8.74 11.12
C MET A 56 1.56 -9.26 12.54
N ASP A 57 2.76 -9.12 13.08
CA ASP A 57 3.09 -9.43 14.47
C ASP A 57 2.23 -8.63 15.46
N ARG A 58 1.92 -7.36 15.18
CA ARG A 58 1.03 -6.56 16.04
C ARG A 58 -0.39 -7.09 16.02
N ALA A 59 -0.90 -7.49 14.86
CA ALA A 59 -2.23 -8.06 14.73
C ALA A 59 -2.33 -9.42 15.46
N LEU A 60 -1.26 -10.22 15.45
CA LEU A 60 -1.21 -11.54 16.07
C LEU A 60 -0.88 -11.53 17.56
N LEU A 61 0.08 -10.71 17.98
CA LEU A 61 0.67 -10.76 19.32
C LEU A 61 0.15 -9.65 20.23
N GLU A 62 -0.06 -8.43 19.72
CA GLU A 62 -0.57 -7.31 20.52
C GLU A 62 -2.09 -7.31 20.59
N LEU A 63 -2.76 -7.39 19.43
CA LEU A 63 -4.22 -7.37 19.32
C LEU A 63 -4.85 -8.75 19.49
N GLN A 64 -4.06 -9.82 19.37
CA GLN A 64 -4.50 -11.22 19.52
C GLN A 64 -5.76 -11.54 18.70
N LEU A 65 -5.81 -11.02 17.46
CA LEU A 65 -6.97 -11.18 16.60
C LEU A 65 -7.19 -12.66 16.23
N GLY A 66 -8.45 -13.05 16.14
CA GLY A 66 -8.82 -14.38 15.64
C GLY A 66 -8.41 -14.57 14.18
N GLN A 67 -8.20 -15.82 13.75
CA GLN A 67 -7.80 -16.13 12.37
C GLN A 67 -8.80 -15.60 11.33
N GLU A 68 -10.09 -15.66 11.63
CA GLU A 68 -11.13 -15.16 10.74
C GLU A 68 -11.08 -13.63 10.62
N GLU A 69 -10.87 -12.92 11.73
CA GLU A 69 -10.75 -11.46 11.74
C GLU A 69 -9.49 -10.98 11.00
N LEU A 70 -8.37 -11.69 11.16
CA LEU A 70 -7.14 -11.46 10.39
C LEU A 70 -7.37 -11.64 8.90
N PHE A 71 -8.02 -12.74 8.52
CA PHE A 71 -8.35 -13.00 7.12
C PHE A 71 -9.22 -11.90 6.53
N GLN A 72 -10.27 -11.47 7.24
CA GLN A 72 -11.13 -10.37 6.80
C GLN A 72 -10.35 -9.05 6.67
N THR A 73 -9.44 -8.77 7.61
CA THR A 73 -8.57 -7.60 7.56
C THR A 73 -7.67 -7.61 6.33
N PHE A 74 -6.97 -8.73 6.08
CA PHE A 74 -6.08 -8.85 4.92
C PHE A 74 -6.85 -8.77 3.60
N ARG A 75 -8.00 -9.45 3.53
CA ARG A 75 -8.89 -9.40 2.37
C ARG A 75 -9.31 -7.96 2.07
N ARG A 76 -9.75 -7.22 3.08
CA ARG A 76 -10.15 -5.82 2.95
C ARG A 76 -9.01 -4.93 2.45
N ILE A 77 -7.79 -5.14 2.94
CA ILE A 77 -6.60 -4.41 2.46
C ILE A 77 -6.38 -4.68 0.96
N ILE A 78 -6.40 -5.95 0.55
CA ILE A 78 -6.20 -6.34 -0.85
C ILE A 78 -7.31 -5.76 -1.74
N GLU A 79 -8.57 -5.86 -1.33
CA GLU A 79 -9.71 -5.33 -2.07
C GLU A 79 -9.59 -3.80 -2.27
N ASN A 80 -9.24 -3.05 -1.21
CA ASN A 80 -9.04 -1.61 -1.30
C ASN A 80 -7.93 -1.24 -2.30
N ILE A 81 -6.80 -1.95 -2.26
CA ILE A 81 -5.67 -1.71 -3.18
C ILE A 81 -6.09 -2.03 -4.62
N ASN A 82 -6.81 -3.12 -4.84
CA ASN A 82 -7.28 -3.51 -6.17
C ASN A 82 -8.28 -2.49 -6.74
N VAL A 83 -9.15 -1.91 -5.92
CA VAL A 83 -10.05 -0.83 -6.35
C VAL A 83 -9.25 0.38 -6.83
N ILE A 84 -8.21 0.78 -6.09
CA ILE A 84 -7.34 1.91 -6.49
C ILE A 84 -6.65 1.59 -7.82
N ILE A 85 -6.07 0.39 -7.97
CA ILE A 85 -5.41 -0.03 -9.21
C ILE A 85 -6.39 -0.01 -10.38
N ALA A 86 -7.60 -0.55 -10.21
CA ALA A 86 -8.63 -0.58 -11.25
C ALA A 86 -9.16 0.82 -11.61
N THR A 87 -9.15 1.76 -10.67
CA THR A 87 -9.65 3.13 -10.88
C THR A 87 -8.67 3.99 -11.67
N TYR A 88 -7.36 3.75 -11.52
CA TYR A 88 -6.32 4.58 -12.13
C TYR A 88 -5.51 3.87 -13.22
N GLY A 89 -5.74 2.57 -13.45
CA GLY A 89 -4.94 1.71 -14.33
C GLY A 89 -5.35 1.66 -15.80
N ASP A 90 -6.08 2.65 -16.30
CA ASP A 90 -6.42 2.81 -17.73
C ASP A 90 -5.22 3.24 -18.60
#